data_AF-A0A4R4NTF9-F1
#
_entry.id   AF-A0A4R4NTF9-F1
#
_cell.length_a   1.000
_cell.length_b   1.000
_cell.length_c   1.000
_cell.angle_alpha   90.00
_cell.angle_beta   90.00
_cell.angle_gamma   90.00
#
_symmetry.space_group_name_H-M   'P 1'
#
loop_
_entity.id
_entity.type
_entity.pdbx_description
1 polymer ?
#
loop_
_entity_poly.entity_id
_entity_poly.type
_entity_poly.pdbx_seq_one_letter_code
_entity_poly.pdbx_strand_id
1 'polypeptide(L)'
;MRGPSSIRPLLSAFAAALAAAAVGTVAPQAVAAPEDTWTVAPGGALTATAPLRIGNVTRGWNIDCGTATLTGAAKAGSGNAGNQLVEFDDESFENCFGPDGVQYTVAMTSEVQLDLNASSYDAAAGRTTGDLSGFQLNLVGANRCQADIAGPAGDLGSADVTFMNNGSVLGLGGGDMGVTFVNFACASGFIAVGDQVVVTAQLSVSPAQTITSP
;
A
#
# COMPACT_ATOMS: atom_id res chain seq x y z
N MET A 1 -30.37 61.00 -14.21
CA MET A 1 -31.68 61.57 -13.79
C MET A 1 -32.08 60.82 -12.51
N ARG A 2 -31.95 61.44 -11.33
CA ARG A 2 -33.08 61.87 -10.45
C ARG A 2 -34.16 60.77 -10.37
N GLY A 3 -34.20 59.91 -9.37
CA GLY A 3 -34.64 60.16 -7.98
C GLY A 3 -35.81 59.19 -7.67
N PRO A 4 -36.58 59.34 -6.58
CA PRO A 4 -36.22 59.20 -5.16
C PRO A 4 -37.23 58.29 -4.38
N SER A 5 -36.97 58.07 -3.07
CA SER A 5 -37.99 58.01 -1.99
C SER A 5 -39.00 56.83 -1.96
N SER A 6 -39.52 56.29 -0.85
CA SER A 6 -39.64 56.77 0.55
C SER A 6 -40.31 55.68 1.44
N ILE A 7 -39.98 55.69 2.75
CA ILE A 7 -40.88 55.61 3.95
C ILE A 7 -41.70 54.31 4.16
N ARG A 8 -41.34 53.45 5.16
CA ARG A 8 -41.92 53.19 6.54
C ARG A 8 -43.43 52.85 6.57
N PRO A 9 -44.04 52.00 7.45
CA PRO A 9 -43.70 51.75 8.88
C PRO A 9 -44.04 50.33 9.49
N LEU A 10 -43.72 50.20 10.79
CA LEU A 10 -44.22 49.41 11.95
C LEU A 10 -45.26 48.26 11.86
N LEU A 11 -45.29 47.49 12.98
CA LEU A 11 -46.29 46.55 13.55
C LEU A 11 -45.92 45.07 13.35
N SER A 12 -45.91 44.17 14.34
CA SER A 12 -46.32 44.16 15.74
C SER A 12 -45.64 42.98 16.44
N ALA A 13 -45.36 43.13 17.74
CA ALA A 13 -44.88 42.06 18.61
C ALA A 13 -46.00 41.04 18.90
N PHE A 14 -45.65 39.75 18.87
CA PHE A 14 -46.29 38.73 19.71
C PHE A 14 -45.19 37.81 20.24
N ALA A 15 -44.90 37.96 21.54
CA ALA A 15 -44.06 37.05 22.29
C ALA A 15 -44.91 35.82 22.65
N ALA A 16 -44.47 34.64 22.22
CA ALA A 16 -44.94 33.37 22.74
C ALA A 16 -43.73 32.63 23.33
N ALA A 17 -43.59 32.70 24.65
CA ALA A 17 -42.62 31.91 25.39
C ALA A 17 -43.11 30.46 25.47
N LEU A 18 -42.59 29.59 24.61
CA LEU A 18 -42.69 28.14 24.81
C LEU A 18 -41.52 27.69 25.68
N ALA A 19 -41.80 27.38 26.94
CA ALA A 19 -40.92 26.58 27.78
C ALA A 19 -40.98 25.12 27.30
N ALA A 20 -40.10 24.76 26.36
CA ALA A 20 -39.89 23.36 25.97
C ALA A 20 -39.08 22.67 27.07
N ALA A 21 -39.70 21.70 27.74
CA ALA A 21 -39.00 20.78 28.63
C ALA A 21 -37.98 19.99 27.79
N ALA A 22 -36.70 20.31 27.94
CA ALA A 22 -35.60 19.56 27.36
C ALA A 22 -35.51 18.19 28.05
N VAL A 23 -36.20 17.20 27.51
CA VAL A 23 -35.96 15.80 27.86
C VAL A 23 -34.59 15.46 27.31
N GLY A 24 -33.59 15.41 28.19
CA GLY A 24 -32.23 15.03 27.85
C GLY A 24 -32.19 13.60 27.33
N THR A 25 -32.24 13.44 26.00
CA THR A 25 -31.94 12.18 25.34
C THR A 25 -30.44 11.95 25.50
N VAL A 26 -30.06 11.15 26.50
CA VAL A 26 -28.70 10.63 26.61
C VAL A 26 -28.53 9.67 25.43
N ALA A 27 -27.89 10.14 24.36
CA ALA A 27 -27.51 9.28 23.25
C ALA A 27 -26.62 8.17 23.83
N PRO A 28 -26.87 6.89 23.54
CA PRO A 28 -25.97 5.82 23.94
C PRO A 28 -24.60 6.15 23.35
N GLN A 29 -23.61 6.31 24.23
CA GLN A 29 -22.23 6.45 23.79
C GLN A 29 -21.87 5.12 23.12
N ALA A 30 -21.63 5.16 21.81
CA ALA A 30 -21.08 4.02 21.09
C ALA A 30 -19.72 3.71 21.72
N VAL A 31 -19.66 2.68 22.56
CA VAL A 31 -18.40 2.14 23.03
C VAL A 31 -17.77 1.50 21.81
N ALA A 32 -16.74 2.13 21.26
CA ALA A 32 -15.94 1.52 20.20
C ALA A 32 -15.49 0.15 20.70
N ALA A 33 -15.75 -0.90 19.91
CA ALA A 33 -15.15 -2.18 20.17
C ALA A 33 -13.62 -1.98 20.27
N PRO A 34 -12.91 -2.72 21.15
CA PRO A 34 -11.46 -2.65 21.17
C PRO A 34 -10.96 -2.89 19.74
N GLU A 35 -10.19 -1.95 19.20
CA GLU A 35 -9.50 -2.20 17.94
C GLU A 35 -8.54 -3.37 18.17
N ASP A 36 -8.55 -4.36 17.27
CA ASP A 36 -7.60 -5.46 17.33
C ASP A 36 -6.19 -4.90 17.13
N THR A 37 -5.48 -4.71 18.24
CA THR A 37 -4.15 -4.11 18.22
C THR A 37 -3.09 -5.14 17.91
N TRP A 38 -2.11 -4.77 17.11
CA TRP A 38 -1.03 -5.65 16.70
C TRP A 38 0.17 -5.56 17.66
N THR A 39 0.89 -6.67 17.76
CA THR A 39 2.16 -6.76 18.47
C THR A 39 3.25 -7.22 17.53
N VAL A 40 4.38 -6.51 17.56
CA VAL A 40 5.55 -6.80 16.75
C VAL A 40 6.77 -6.89 17.65
N ALA A 41 7.54 -7.97 17.52
CA ALA A 41 8.73 -8.23 18.32
C ALA A 41 9.85 -8.87 17.48
N PRO A 42 11.12 -8.49 17.66
CA PRO A 42 11.60 -7.40 18.52
C PRO A 42 11.31 -5.99 17.99
N GLY A 43 10.90 -5.86 16.72
CA GLY A 43 10.85 -4.59 16.01
C GLY A 43 12.26 -4.09 15.63
N GLY A 44 12.34 -2.82 15.26
CA GLY A 44 13.59 -2.14 14.91
C GLY A 44 14.03 -2.37 13.47
N ALA A 45 15.27 -1.97 13.16
CA ALA A 45 15.83 -2.06 11.81
C ALA A 45 15.90 -3.51 11.30
N LEU A 46 15.57 -3.70 10.04
CA LEU A 46 15.53 -4.99 9.37
C LEU A 46 15.91 -4.88 7.90
N THR A 47 16.16 -6.04 7.31
CA THR A 47 16.43 -6.25 5.89
C THR A 47 15.68 -7.48 5.42
N ALA A 48 14.98 -7.37 4.31
CA ALA A 48 14.29 -8.47 3.65
C ALA A 48 14.98 -8.76 2.31
N THR A 49 15.41 -9.99 2.08
CA THR A 49 16.15 -10.35 0.85
C THR A 49 15.67 -11.67 0.25
N ALA A 50 15.50 -11.70 -1.07
CA ALA A 50 15.29 -12.89 -1.88
C ALA A 50 15.37 -12.57 -3.38
N PRO A 51 15.44 -13.58 -4.26
CA PRO A 51 15.02 -13.40 -5.65
C PRO A 51 13.58 -12.89 -5.73
N LEU A 52 13.29 -12.08 -6.75
CA LEU A 52 11.99 -11.46 -6.98
C LEU A 52 11.59 -11.58 -8.45
N ARG A 53 10.30 -11.77 -8.69
CA ARG A 53 9.72 -11.83 -10.04
C ARG A 53 8.66 -10.76 -10.22
N ILE A 54 8.74 -10.06 -11.34
CA ILE A 54 7.73 -9.12 -11.84
C ILE A 54 7.05 -9.78 -13.03
N GLY A 55 5.81 -10.23 -12.87
CA GLY A 55 5.06 -10.96 -13.89
C GLY A 55 3.95 -10.11 -14.49
N ASN A 56 3.93 -9.94 -15.81
CA ASN A 56 2.76 -9.43 -16.52
C ASN A 56 1.79 -10.59 -16.75
N VAL A 57 0.76 -10.68 -15.91
CA VAL A 57 -0.22 -11.78 -15.94
C VAL A 57 -1.21 -11.64 -17.10
N THR A 58 -1.28 -10.46 -17.72
CA THR A 58 -2.13 -10.23 -18.90
C THR A 58 -1.53 -10.87 -20.16
N ARG A 59 -0.20 -10.82 -20.31
CA ARG A 59 0.52 -11.31 -21.49
C ARG A 59 1.40 -12.54 -21.24
N GLY A 60 1.60 -12.94 -19.99
CA GLY A 60 2.25 -14.20 -19.62
C GLY A 60 3.78 -14.20 -19.68
N TRP A 61 4.43 -13.07 -19.38
CA TRP A 61 5.89 -12.99 -19.25
C TRP A 61 6.34 -12.51 -17.89
N ASN A 62 7.61 -12.77 -17.56
CA ASN A 62 8.23 -12.41 -16.29
C ASN A 62 9.56 -11.67 -16.51
N ILE A 63 9.87 -10.74 -15.63
CA ILE A 63 11.22 -10.25 -15.35
C ILE A 63 11.64 -10.87 -14.02
N ASP A 64 12.72 -11.65 -14.03
CA ASP A 64 13.27 -12.33 -12.87
C ASP A 64 14.52 -11.59 -12.40
N CYS A 65 14.48 -11.05 -11.19
CA CYS A 65 15.62 -10.44 -10.49
C CYS A 65 16.28 -11.49 -9.59
N GLY A 66 17.58 -11.67 -9.75
CA GLY A 66 18.36 -12.60 -8.94
C GLY A 66 18.37 -12.24 -7.45
N THR A 67 18.35 -10.94 -7.15
CA THR A 67 18.27 -10.42 -5.79
C THR A 67 17.36 -9.20 -5.74
N ALA A 68 16.47 -9.16 -4.76
CA ALA A 68 15.80 -7.98 -4.27
C ALA A 68 16.16 -7.81 -2.80
N THR A 69 16.48 -6.58 -2.39
CA THR A 69 16.76 -6.21 -1.00
C THR A 69 15.90 -5.03 -0.62
N LEU A 70 15.14 -5.17 0.47
CA LEU A 70 14.34 -4.11 1.05
C LEU A 70 14.89 -3.85 2.46
N THR A 71 15.32 -2.63 2.76
CA THR A 71 15.79 -2.24 4.09
C THR A 71 14.81 -1.27 4.73
N GLY A 72 14.60 -1.41 6.03
CA GLY A 72 13.57 -0.66 6.73
C GLY A 72 13.54 -0.89 8.22
N ALA A 73 12.41 -0.59 8.84
CA ALA A 73 12.17 -0.80 10.26
C ALA A 73 10.77 -1.34 10.56
N ALA A 74 10.71 -2.27 11.51
CA ALA A 74 9.47 -2.74 12.11
C ALA A 74 9.12 -1.91 13.35
N LYS A 75 7.84 -1.52 13.48
CA LYS A 75 7.32 -0.94 14.74
C LYS A 75 7.51 -1.95 15.86
N ALA A 76 7.93 -1.52 17.04
CA ALA A 76 8.17 -2.41 18.17
C ALA A 76 7.03 -2.34 19.19
N GLY A 77 6.74 -3.46 19.86
CA GLY A 77 5.83 -3.51 20.99
C GLY A 77 4.40 -3.87 20.61
N SER A 78 3.48 -3.69 21.57
CA SER A 78 2.05 -3.98 21.45
C SER A 78 1.23 -2.69 21.34
N GLY A 79 -0.05 -2.81 20.96
CA GLY A 79 -0.93 -1.66 20.81
C GLY A 79 -0.81 -0.96 19.45
N ASN A 80 -0.07 -1.54 18.51
CA ASN A 80 0.08 -0.95 17.18
C ASN A 80 -1.22 -1.07 16.40
N ALA A 81 -1.54 -0.04 15.61
CA ALA A 81 -2.53 -0.19 14.56
C ALA A 81 -2.01 -1.18 13.50
N GLY A 82 -2.90 -1.84 12.78
CA GLY A 82 -2.51 -2.81 11.74
C GLY A 82 -1.80 -2.19 10.53
N ASN A 83 -1.79 -0.86 10.40
CA ASN A 83 -1.14 -0.17 9.29
C ASN A 83 0.33 0.18 9.58
N GLN A 84 1.15 0.16 8.53
CA GLN A 84 2.57 0.51 8.56
C GLN A 84 3.32 -0.21 9.69
N LEU A 85 3.09 -1.51 9.87
CA LEU A 85 3.80 -2.30 10.88
C LEU A 85 5.28 -2.46 10.56
N VAL A 86 5.61 -2.44 9.27
CA VAL A 86 6.96 -2.37 8.73
C VAL A 86 6.97 -1.30 7.66
N GLU A 87 8.01 -0.47 7.67
CA GLU A 87 8.27 0.60 6.71
C GLU A 87 9.61 0.28 6.07
N PHE A 88 9.66 0.20 4.73
CA PHE A 88 10.91 0.04 3.98
C PHE A 88 11.28 1.36 3.29
N ASP A 89 12.51 1.78 3.51
CA ASP A 89 13.07 3.06 3.10
C ASP A 89 13.91 2.97 1.83
N ASP A 90 14.55 1.82 1.61
CA ASP A 90 15.37 1.59 0.43
C ASP A 90 15.09 0.22 -0.17
N GLU A 91 14.97 0.19 -1.49
CA GLU A 91 14.81 -1.01 -2.28
C GLU A 91 15.88 -1.10 -3.38
N SER A 92 16.48 -2.27 -3.52
CA SER A 92 17.38 -2.57 -4.62
C SER A 92 16.98 -3.87 -5.32
N PHE A 93 17.11 -3.86 -6.64
CA PHE A 93 16.82 -5.00 -7.50
C PHE A 93 18.02 -5.23 -8.42
N GLU A 94 18.60 -6.41 -8.35
CA GLU A 94 19.81 -6.77 -9.05
C GLU A 94 19.61 -7.98 -9.96
N ASN A 95 20.39 -8.01 -11.05
CA ASN A 95 20.41 -9.13 -11.99
C ASN A 95 19.01 -9.45 -12.53
N CYS A 96 18.28 -8.42 -12.96
CA CYS A 96 16.94 -8.56 -13.52
C CYS A 96 16.99 -8.88 -15.02
N PHE A 97 16.38 -10.00 -15.41
CA PHE A 97 16.30 -10.45 -16.79
C PHE A 97 14.86 -10.76 -17.18
N GLY A 98 14.42 -10.17 -18.28
CA GLY A 98 13.14 -10.47 -18.91
C GLY A 98 13.27 -11.57 -19.97
N PRO A 99 12.23 -11.76 -20.79
CA PRO A 99 12.28 -12.73 -21.88
C PRO A 99 13.40 -12.45 -22.87
N ASP A 100 13.84 -13.51 -23.54
CA ASP A 100 14.97 -13.51 -24.48
C ASP A 100 16.30 -13.06 -23.86
N GLY A 101 16.41 -13.05 -22.53
CA GLY A 101 17.63 -12.69 -21.80
C GLY A 101 17.93 -11.19 -21.79
N VAL A 102 16.95 -10.34 -22.10
CA VAL A 102 17.12 -8.88 -22.03
C VAL A 102 17.32 -8.48 -20.57
N GLN A 103 18.43 -7.80 -20.27
CA GLN A 103 18.68 -7.23 -18.96
C GLN A 103 17.79 -5.99 -18.74
N TYR A 104 17.21 -5.89 -17.55
CA TYR A 104 16.43 -4.75 -17.10
C TYR A 104 17.08 -4.08 -15.90
N THR A 105 17.06 -2.76 -15.89
CA THR A 105 17.19 -1.97 -14.67
C THR A 105 15.80 -1.80 -14.09
N VAL A 106 15.63 -2.14 -12.82
CA VAL A 106 14.38 -1.98 -12.07
C VAL A 106 14.67 -1.01 -10.92
N ALA A 107 13.87 0.03 -10.79
CA ALA A 107 14.01 1.03 -9.74
C ALA A 107 12.65 1.44 -9.18
N MET A 108 12.59 1.74 -7.89
CA MET A 108 11.49 2.50 -7.30
C MET A 108 11.63 3.97 -7.73
N THR A 109 10.50 4.59 -8.07
CA THR A 109 10.44 5.99 -8.51
C THR A 109 9.60 6.88 -7.60
N SER A 110 8.79 6.28 -6.72
CA SER A 110 8.13 7.00 -5.65
C SER A 110 9.17 7.46 -4.64
N GLU A 111 8.99 8.66 -4.10
CA GLU A 111 9.66 9.10 -2.86
C GLU A 111 8.89 8.61 -1.61
N VAL A 112 7.98 7.66 -1.80
CA VAL A 112 7.12 7.09 -0.76
C VAL A 112 7.63 5.70 -0.41
N GLN A 113 7.72 5.45 0.89
CA GLN A 113 8.16 4.19 1.49
C GLN A 113 7.18 3.04 1.21
N LEU A 114 7.68 1.81 1.22
CA LEU A 114 6.82 0.63 1.20
C LEU A 114 6.32 0.31 2.60
N ASP A 115 5.01 0.32 2.78
CA ASP A 115 4.35 0.09 4.06
C ASP A 115 3.66 -1.26 4.11
N LEU A 116 4.00 -2.09 5.09
CA LEU A 116 3.30 -3.34 5.40
C LEU A 116 2.08 -3.04 6.26
N ASN A 117 0.89 -3.28 5.71
CA ASN A 117 -0.38 -3.14 6.38
C ASN A 117 -0.98 -4.53 6.64
N ALA A 118 -1.13 -4.92 7.89
CA ALA A 118 -1.71 -6.18 8.28
C ALA A 118 -3.24 -6.10 8.41
N SER A 119 -3.92 -7.13 7.90
CA SER A 119 -5.38 -7.23 7.87
C SER A 119 -5.92 -8.42 8.65
N SER A 120 -5.18 -9.53 8.75
CA SER A 120 -5.61 -10.70 9.53
C SER A 120 -4.45 -11.53 10.06
N TYR A 121 -4.67 -12.23 11.18
CA TYR A 121 -3.70 -13.12 11.80
C TYR A 121 -4.29 -14.51 12.03
N ASP A 122 -3.59 -15.54 11.57
CA ASP A 122 -3.88 -16.94 11.84
C ASP A 122 -2.89 -17.44 12.91
N ALA A 123 -3.36 -17.50 14.15
CA ALA A 123 -2.55 -17.92 15.29
C ALA A 123 -2.10 -19.38 15.21
N ALA A 124 -2.85 -20.26 14.54
CA ALA A 124 -2.48 -21.66 14.40
C ALA A 124 -1.32 -21.83 13.43
N ALA A 125 -1.29 -21.04 12.35
CA ALA A 125 -0.22 -21.03 11.37
C ALA A 125 0.92 -20.06 11.71
N GLY A 126 0.72 -19.13 12.65
CA GLY A 126 1.64 -18.03 12.91
C GLY A 126 1.79 -17.10 11.71
N ARG A 127 0.68 -16.87 11.00
CA ARG A 127 0.66 -16.22 9.68
C ARG A 127 -0.13 -14.92 9.72
N THR A 128 0.50 -13.83 9.31
CA THR A 128 -0.15 -12.55 9.07
C THR A 128 -0.45 -12.39 7.59
N THR A 129 -1.61 -11.87 7.23
CA THR A 129 -1.93 -11.43 5.86
C THR A 129 -2.15 -9.94 5.81
N GLY A 130 -1.98 -9.34 4.64
CA GLY A 130 -2.06 -7.90 4.48
C GLY A 130 -1.72 -7.46 3.07
N ASP A 131 -1.26 -6.22 2.95
CA ASP A 131 -0.68 -5.66 1.75
C ASP A 131 0.66 -4.96 2.05
N LEU A 132 1.49 -4.84 1.02
CA LEU A 132 2.66 -3.97 0.97
C LEU A 132 2.34 -2.88 -0.04
N SER A 133 2.04 -1.68 0.45
CA SER A 133 1.63 -0.54 -0.37
C SER A 133 2.81 0.40 -0.63
N GLY A 134 2.80 1.11 -1.75
CA GLY A 134 3.78 2.14 -2.07
C GLY A 134 4.57 1.88 -3.36
N PHE A 135 4.22 0.83 -4.11
CA PHE A 135 4.94 0.47 -5.33
C PHE A 135 4.77 1.52 -6.43
N GLN A 136 5.89 2.02 -6.94
CA GLN A 136 5.96 2.75 -8.20
C GLN A 136 7.27 2.39 -8.91
N LEU A 137 7.23 1.37 -9.75
CA LEU A 137 8.42 0.81 -10.40
C LEU A 137 8.64 1.45 -11.77
N ASN A 138 9.89 1.74 -12.09
CA ASN A 138 10.35 2.02 -13.44
C ASN A 138 11.22 0.86 -13.93
N LEU A 139 10.88 0.34 -15.11
CA LEU A 139 11.58 -0.74 -15.80
C LEU A 139 12.27 -0.17 -17.04
N VAL A 140 13.58 -0.37 -17.16
CA VAL A 140 14.35 0.04 -18.34
C VAL A 140 15.14 -1.15 -18.87
N GLY A 141 14.72 -1.68 -20.01
CA GLY A 141 15.40 -2.76 -20.71
C GLY A 141 16.62 -2.28 -21.48
N ALA A 142 17.62 -3.15 -21.66
CA ALA A 142 18.78 -2.88 -22.51
C ALA A 142 18.43 -2.64 -24.00
N ASN A 143 17.25 -3.10 -24.43
CA ASN A 143 16.63 -2.80 -25.72
C ASN A 143 15.96 -1.41 -25.78
N ARG A 144 16.10 -0.59 -24.73
CA ARG A 144 15.48 0.73 -24.53
C ARG A 144 13.97 0.72 -24.31
N CYS A 145 13.35 -0.45 -24.17
CA CYS A 145 11.96 -0.52 -23.72
C CYS A 145 11.89 0.03 -22.29
N GLN A 146 11.00 1.00 -22.09
CA GLN A 146 10.74 1.59 -20.78
C GLN A 146 9.27 1.45 -20.44
N ALA A 147 8.98 1.04 -19.21
CA ALA A 147 7.63 0.97 -18.69
C ALA A 147 7.59 1.37 -17.21
N ASP A 148 6.48 1.96 -16.80
CA ASP A 148 6.20 2.26 -15.39
C ASP A 148 5.05 1.37 -14.90
N ILE A 149 5.17 0.91 -13.65
CA ILE A 149 4.18 0.07 -12.97
C ILE A 149 3.79 0.76 -11.67
N ALA A 150 2.49 0.94 -11.46
CA ALA A 150 1.92 1.53 -10.24
C ALA A 150 0.48 1.02 -10.06
N GLY A 151 -0.30 1.68 -9.21
CA GLY A 151 -1.75 1.46 -9.14
C GLY A 151 -2.41 1.83 -10.47
N PRO A 152 -3.29 0.97 -11.03
CA PRO A 152 -3.90 1.22 -12.33
C PRO A 152 -4.84 2.43 -12.34
N ALA A 153 -5.27 2.92 -11.17
CA ALA A 153 -6.07 4.13 -11.03
C ALA A 153 -5.22 5.42 -10.96
N GLY A 154 -3.89 5.33 -11.10
CA GLY A 154 -2.97 6.46 -11.05
C GLY A 154 -2.41 6.77 -9.66
N ASP A 155 -2.64 5.87 -8.72
CA ASP A 155 -2.14 5.83 -7.35
C ASP A 155 -0.91 4.90 -7.22
N LEU A 156 -0.39 4.76 -5.99
CA LEU A 156 0.68 3.81 -5.71
C LEU A 156 0.14 2.39 -5.75
N GLY A 157 0.93 1.48 -6.31
CA GLY A 157 0.56 0.07 -6.37
C GLY A 157 0.73 -0.64 -5.03
N SER A 158 0.13 -1.82 -4.92
CA SER A 158 0.26 -2.70 -3.77
C SER A 158 0.48 -4.15 -4.18
N ALA A 159 1.16 -4.91 -3.33
CA ALA A 159 1.25 -6.37 -3.42
C ALA A 159 0.55 -7.00 -2.21
N ASP A 160 -0.15 -8.12 -2.39
CA ASP A 160 -0.66 -8.90 -1.27
C ASP A 160 0.50 -9.52 -0.49
N VAL A 161 0.37 -9.50 0.84
CA VAL A 161 1.39 -9.95 1.77
C VAL A 161 0.94 -11.18 2.53
N THR A 162 1.88 -12.11 2.71
CA THR A 162 1.83 -13.11 3.77
C THR A 162 3.13 -13.04 4.58
N PHE A 163 3.06 -12.79 5.89
CA PHE A 163 4.22 -12.87 6.76
C PHE A 163 4.14 -14.11 7.67
N MET A 164 5.17 -14.94 7.65
CA MET A 164 5.28 -16.14 8.48
C MET A 164 6.24 -15.90 9.64
N ASN A 165 5.75 -15.94 10.88
CA ASN A 165 6.59 -15.79 12.07
C ASN A 165 7.65 -16.88 12.16
N ASN A 166 7.28 -18.13 11.82
CA ASN A 166 8.23 -19.22 11.72
C ASN A 166 9.09 -19.05 10.47
N GLY A 167 10.38 -18.82 10.67
CA GLY A 167 11.33 -18.54 9.59
C GLY A 167 11.42 -17.06 9.20
N SER A 168 10.56 -16.20 9.74
CA SER A 168 10.55 -14.75 9.48
C SER A 168 10.60 -14.42 7.98
N VAL A 169 9.59 -14.91 7.25
CA VAL A 169 9.52 -14.78 5.79
C VAL A 169 8.37 -13.85 5.39
N LEU A 170 8.68 -12.85 4.59
CA LEU A 170 7.73 -11.96 3.92
C LEU A 170 7.47 -12.48 2.50
N GLY A 171 6.29 -13.04 2.28
CA GLY A 171 5.79 -13.45 0.98
C GLY A 171 5.04 -12.32 0.29
N LEU A 172 5.35 -12.09 -0.97
CA LEU A 172 4.63 -11.19 -1.87
C LEU A 172 3.92 -11.99 -2.97
N GLY A 173 2.73 -11.54 -3.35
CA GLY A 173 1.98 -12.02 -4.50
C GLY A 173 0.77 -11.14 -4.79
N GLY A 174 -0.02 -11.48 -5.81
CA GLY A 174 -1.27 -10.77 -6.14
C GLY A 174 -1.13 -9.24 -6.16
N GLY A 175 -2.10 -8.56 -5.55
CA GLY A 175 -2.13 -7.11 -5.37
C GLY A 175 -2.75 -6.28 -6.50
N ASP A 176 -2.66 -4.96 -6.35
CA ASP A 176 -3.15 -3.96 -7.29
C ASP A 176 -1.98 -3.23 -7.95
N MET A 177 -1.49 -3.82 -9.05
CA MET A 177 -0.44 -3.24 -9.87
C MET A 177 -0.78 -3.38 -11.35
N GLY A 178 -0.48 -2.32 -12.09
CA GLY A 178 -0.65 -2.28 -13.52
C GLY A 178 0.35 -1.37 -14.21
N VAL A 179 0.54 -1.60 -15.51
CA VAL A 179 1.41 -0.78 -16.34
C VAL A 179 0.72 0.56 -16.61
N THR A 180 1.34 1.65 -16.18
CA THR A 180 0.80 3.01 -16.31
C THR A 180 1.44 3.80 -17.46
N PHE A 181 2.65 3.41 -17.86
CA PHE A 181 3.36 4.00 -18.98
C PHE A 181 4.16 2.95 -19.75
N VAL A 182 4.26 3.13 -21.07
CA VAL A 182 5.11 2.33 -21.96
C VAL A 182 5.64 3.25 -23.06
N ASN A 183 6.95 3.22 -23.33
CA ASN A 183 7.53 3.98 -24.43
C ASN A 183 7.43 3.24 -25.80
N PHE A 184 7.76 3.93 -26.89
CA PHE A 184 7.65 3.39 -28.25
C PHE A 184 8.63 2.25 -28.57
N ALA A 185 9.67 2.04 -27.74
CA ALA A 185 10.66 1.00 -27.96
C ALA A 185 10.16 -0.38 -27.48
N CYS A 186 9.11 -0.41 -26.68
CA CYS A 186 8.46 -1.64 -26.26
C CYS A 186 7.56 -2.19 -27.37
N ALA A 187 7.68 -3.48 -27.68
CA ALA A 187 6.76 -4.14 -28.58
C ALA A 187 5.36 -4.22 -27.94
N SER A 188 4.31 -3.82 -28.66
CA SER A 188 2.92 -3.79 -28.13
C SER A 188 2.37 -5.18 -27.76
N GLY A 189 2.88 -6.23 -28.42
CA GLY A 189 2.60 -7.62 -28.07
C GLY A 189 3.32 -8.08 -26.79
N PHE A 190 4.34 -7.34 -26.35
CA PHE A 190 5.08 -7.61 -25.13
C PHE A 190 4.46 -6.89 -23.94
N ILE A 191 4.23 -5.57 -24.00
CA ILE A 191 3.68 -4.82 -22.85
C ILE A 191 2.84 -3.65 -23.35
N ALA A 192 1.75 -3.34 -22.65
CA ALA A 192 0.96 -2.15 -22.88
C ALA A 192 0.45 -1.54 -21.58
N VAL A 193 0.07 -0.26 -21.66
CA VAL A 193 -0.64 0.43 -20.58
C VAL A 193 -1.97 -0.29 -20.30
N GLY A 194 -2.28 -0.47 -19.02
CA GLY A 194 -3.46 -1.20 -18.53
C GLY A 194 -3.23 -2.70 -18.29
N ASP A 195 -2.04 -3.22 -18.60
CA ASP A 195 -1.69 -4.60 -18.27
C ASP A 195 -1.59 -4.78 -16.76
N GLN A 196 -2.17 -5.87 -16.26
CA GLN A 196 -1.99 -6.27 -14.86
C GLN A 196 -0.62 -6.90 -14.64
N VAL A 197 0.04 -6.47 -13.56
CA VAL A 197 1.35 -6.95 -13.14
C VAL A 197 1.25 -7.49 -11.71
N VAL A 198 2.04 -8.51 -11.40
CA VAL A 198 2.15 -9.10 -10.07
C VAL A 198 3.62 -9.17 -9.69
N VAL A 199 3.94 -8.75 -8.47
CA VAL A 199 5.27 -8.93 -7.87
C VAL A 199 5.21 -10.13 -6.93
N THR A 200 6.06 -11.12 -7.17
CA THR A 200 6.13 -12.34 -6.34
C THR A 200 7.52 -12.51 -5.76
N ALA A 201 7.60 -12.76 -4.45
CA ALA A 201 8.84 -13.03 -3.74
C ALA A 201 8.57 -13.79 -2.42
N GLN A 202 9.61 -14.37 -1.84
CA GLN A 202 9.62 -14.96 -0.50
C GLN A 202 10.85 -14.46 0.24
N LEU A 203 10.78 -13.22 0.73
CA LEU A 203 11.91 -12.50 1.30
C LEU A 203 12.20 -12.99 2.71
N SER A 204 13.44 -13.40 2.95
CA SER A 204 13.90 -13.71 4.31
C SER A 204 14.16 -12.41 5.05
N VAL A 205 13.53 -12.21 6.21
CA VAL A 205 13.66 -11.00 7.02
C VAL A 205 14.65 -11.22 8.15
N SER A 206 15.62 -10.31 8.27
CA SER A 206 16.66 -10.32 9.30
C SER A 206 16.85 -8.91 9.90
N PRO A 207 16.91 -8.74 11.23
CA PRO A 207 16.68 -9.75 12.25
C PRO A 207 15.26 -10.33 12.18
N ALA A 208 15.10 -11.57 12.65
CA ALA A 208 13.82 -12.26 12.62
C ALA A 208 12.75 -11.48 13.40
N GLN A 209 11.57 -11.33 12.81
CA GLN A 209 10.42 -10.63 13.39
C GLN A 209 9.27 -11.60 13.69
N THR A 210 8.43 -11.22 14.64
CA THR A 210 7.19 -11.89 15.00
C THR A 210 6.09 -10.84 14.99
N ILE A 211 5.04 -11.06 14.18
CA ILE A 211 3.87 -10.20 14.08
C ILE A 211 2.65 -11.02 14.54
N THR A 212 1.86 -10.46 15.44
CA THR A 212 0.68 -11.12 16.02
C THR A 212 -0.46 -10.13 16.21
N SER A 213 -1.70 -10.62 16.16
CA SER A 213 -2.92 -9.91 16.51
C SER A 213 -3.73 -10.78 17.50
N PRO A 214 -4.60 -10.19 18.36
CA PRO A 214 -5.49 -10.90 19.28
C PRO A 214 -6.35 -12.00 18.63
#